data_AF-A0A4Q7F9P7-F1
#
_entry.id   AF-A0A4Q7F9P7-F1
#
_cell.length_a   1.000
_cell.length_b   1.000
_cell.length_c   1.000
_cell.angle_alpha   90.00
_cell.angle_beta   90.00
_cell.angle_gamma   90.00
#
_symmetry.space_group_name_H-M   'P 1'
#
loop_
_entity.id
_entity.type
_entity.pdbx_description
1 polymer ?
#
loop_
_entity_poly.entity_id
_entity_poly.type
_entity_poly.pdbx_seq_one_letter_code
_entity_poly.pdbx_strand_id
1 'polypeptide(L)'
;MAHISIRDLQKISGEAIGALPGPTAVKSGERTVGLLIPLKATDPERLAAVLARAERLAKGRDAAADDAALAGFGEVDPIDWSVAAVKALTRKRKA
;
A
#
# COMPACT_ATOMS: atom_id res chain seq x y z
N MET A 1 11.09 -13.17 12.88
CA MET A 1 10.24 -11.96 12.76
C MET A 1 9.75 -11.59 14.14
N ALA A 2 10.15 -10.43 14.65
CA ALA A 2 9.67 -9.96 15.95
C ALA A 2 8.17 -9.64 15.86
N HIS A 3 7.40 -10.08 16.85
CA HIS A 3 5.98 -9.75 17.01
C HIS A 3 5.79 -9.13 18.39
N ILE A 4 4.72 -8.36 18.55
CA ILE A 4 4.36 -7.73 19.82
C ILE A 4 3.06 -8.39 20.30
N SER A 5 3.00 -8.85 21.54
CA SER A 5 1.74 -9.34 22.09
C SER A 5 0.80 -8.17 22.37
N ILE A 6 -0.51 -8.40 22.37
CA ILE A 6 -1.50 -7.36 22.70
C ILE A 6 -1.26 -6.76 24.10
N ARG A 7 -0.70 -7.54 25.02
CA ARG A 7 -0.33 -7.09 26.37
C ARG A 7 0.90 -6.20 26.36
N ASP A 8 1.88 -6.49 25.51
CA ASP A 8 3.09 -5.66 25.38
C ASP A 8 2.79 -4.37 24.63
N LEU A 9 1.87 -4.42 23.66
CA LEU A 9 1.37 -3.24 22.96
C LEU A 9 0.75 -2.21 23.93
N GLN A 10 0.10 -2.64 25.00
CA GLN A 10 -0.47 -1.74 26.00
C GLN A 10 0.60 -1.04 26.87
N LYS A 11 1.85 -1.52 26.85
CA LYS A 11 2.93 -1.04 27.72
C LYS A 11 4.06 -0.34 26.96
N ILE A 12 4.12 -0.51 25.65
CA ILE A 12 5.18 0.05 24.81
C ILE A 12 5.06 1.59 24.73
N SER A 13 6.19 2.28 24.84
CA SER A 13 6.24 3.75 24.68
C SER A 13 6.20 4.14 23.20
N GLY A 14 5.78 5.37 22.90
CA GLY A 14 5.83 5.91 21.54
C GLY A 14 7.23 5.90 20.93
N GLU A 15 8.27 6.15 21.73
CA GLU A 15 9.67 6.09 21.30
C GLU A 15 10.09 4.68 20.88
N ALA A 16 9.68 3.66 21.65
CA ALA A 16 9.92 2.26 21.31
C ALA A 16 9.14 1.83 20.06
N ILE A 17 7.92 2.34 19.86
CA ILE A 17 7.18 2.16 18.59
C ILE A 17 7.97 2.77 17.43
N GLY A 18 8.45 4.02 17.57
CA GLY A 18 9.20 4.73 16.53
C GLY A 18 10.52 4.03 16.14
N ALA A 19 11.16 3.35 17.09
CA ALA A 19 12.37 2.58 16.86
C ALA A 19 12.16 1.24 16.12
N LEU A 20 10.92 0.75 16.00
CA LEU A 20 10.64 -0.49 15.30
C LEU A 20 11.16 -0.42 13.85
N PRO A 21 11.83 -1.46 13.33
CA PRO A 21 12.46 -1.41 12.00
C PRO A 21 11.44 -1.27 10.87
N GLY A 22 10.20 -1.72 11.08
CA GLY A 22 9.12 -1.63 10.10
C GLY A 22 7.79 -2.17 10.65
N PRO A 23 6.84 -2.49 9.76
CA PRO A 23 5.57 -3.08 10.14
C PRO A 23 5.76 -4.33 11.01
N THR A 24 5.13 -4.33 12.18
CA THR A 24 5.31 -5.39 13.18
C THR A 24 3.96 -6.00 13.52
N ALA A 25 3.87 -7.34 13.50
CA ALA A 25 2.63 -8.05 13.79
C ALA A 25 2.25 -7.93 15.27
N VAL A 26 0.98 -7.64 15.56
CA VAL A 26 0.40 -7.67 16.90
C VAL A 26 -0.37 -8.97 17.08
N LYS A 27 -0.03 -9.74 18.11
CA LYS A 27 -0.63 -11.06 18.38
C LYS A 27 -1.46 -11.10 19.66
N SER A 28 -2.55 -11.86 19.63
CA SER A 28 -3.28 -12.31 20.82
C SER A 28 -3.25 -13.85 20.84
N GLY A 29 -2.46 -14.44 21.75
CA GLY A 29 -2.05 -15.83 21.62
C GLY A 29 -1.31 -16.06 20.30
N GLU A 30 -1.72 -17.08 19.53
CA GLU A 30 -1.12 -17.37 18.22
C GLU A 30 -1.72 -16.55 17.06
N ARG A 31 -2.86 -15.88 17.28
CA ARG A 31 -3.56 -15.14 16.23
C ARG A 31 -2.95 -13.76 16.04
N THR A 32 -2.62 -13.41 14.80
CA THR A 32 -2.33 -12.02 14.43
C THR A 32 -3.64 -11.24 14.37
N VAL A 33 -3.73 -10.17 15.15
CA VAL A 33 -4.94 -9.34 15.28
C VAL A 33 -4.77 -7.94 14.69
N GLY A 34 -3.54 -7.54 14.37
CA GLY A 34 -3.26 -6.25 13.76
C GLY A 34 -1.80 -6.12 13.31
N LEU A 35 -1.52 -5.00 12.64
CA LEU A 35 -0.18 -4.60 12.23
C LEU A 35 0.11 -3.23 12.83
N LEU A 36 1.19 -3.13 13.60
CA LEU A 36 1.69 -1.86 14.09
C LEU A 36 2.68 -1.31 13.06
N ILE A 37 2.36 -0.16 12.48
CA ILE A 37 3.20 0.50 11.46
C ILE A 37 3.70 1.81 12.05
N PRO A 38 4.98 1.92 12.42
CA PRO A 38 5.53 3.19 12.90
C PRO A 38 5.58 4.18 11.74
N LEU A 39 4.95 5.34 11.93
CA LEU A 39 5.07 6.46 10.99
C LEU A 39 6.42 7.13 11.22
N LYS A 40 7.39 6.80 10.37
CA LYS A 40 8.72 7.41 10.40
C LYS A 40 8.72 8.65 9.52
N ALA A 41 9.49 9.66 9.92
CA ALA A 41 9.85 10.74 9.02
C ALA A 41 10.48 10.14 7.76
N THR A 42 10.01 10.58 6.60
CA THR A 42 10.55 10.10 5.33
C THR A 42 12.00 10.55 5.22
N ASP A 43 12.88 9.64 4.84
CA ASP A 43 14.25 9.96 4.43
C ASP A 43 14.17 10.91 3.21
N PRO A 44 14.58 12.20 3.35
CA PRO A 44 14.42 13.19 2.29
C PRO A 44 15.20 12.85 1.03
N GLU A 45 16.38 12.24 1.16
CA GLU A 45 17.22 11.86 0.01
C GLU A 45 16.56 10.71 -0.75
N ARG A 46 16.07 9.71 -0.01
CA ARG A 46 15.33 8.60 -0.61
C ARG A 46 14.07 9.09 -1.31
N LEU A 47 13.33 10.02 -0.71
CA LEU A 47 12.14 10.61 -1.33
C LEU A 47 12.51 11.36 -2.61
N ALA A 48 13.54 12.21 -2.57
CA ALA A 48 14.01 12.94 -3.74
C ALA A 48 14.40 11.98 -4.89
N ALA A 49 15.09 10.88 -4.58
CA ALA A 49 15.44 9.87 -5.56
C ALA A 49 14.22 9.20 -6.21
N VAL A 50 13.19 8.89 -5.40
CA VAL A 50 11.92 8.33 -5.89
C VAL A 50 11.18 9.33 -6.78
N LEU A 51 11.10 10.60 -6.37
CA LEU A 51 10.45 11.65 -7.16
C LEU A 51 11.18 11.89 -8.48
N ALA A 52 12.50 12.00 -8.48
CA ALA A 52 13.29 12.14 -9.70
C ALA A 52 13.11 10.94 -10.66
N ARG A 53 12.94 9.73 -10.12
CA ARG A 53 12.61 8.55 -10.93
C ARG A 53 11.21 8.66 -11.53
N ALA A 54 10.22 9.08 -10.74
CA ALA A 54 8.86 9.26 -11.21
C ALA A 54 8.77 10.33 -12.33
N GLU A 55 9.48 11.45 -12.18
CA GLU A 55 9.57 12.49 -13.21
C GLU A 55 10.20 11.97 -14.50
N ARG A 56 11.27 11.17 -14.42
CA ARG A 56 11.87 10.56 -15.61
C ARG A 56 10.90 9.61 -16.33
N LEU A 57 10.14 8.81 -15.58
CA LEU A 57 9.11 7.94 -16.16
C LEU A 57 8.00 8.77 -16.81
N ALA A 58 7.58 9.86 -16.15
CA ALA A 58 6.54 10.74 -16.66
C ALA A 58 6.93 11.41 -18.00
N LYS A 59 8.22 11.73 -18.22
CA LYS A 59 8.69 12.30 -19.49
C LYS A 59 8.49 11.39 -20.70
N GLY A 60 8.48 10.08 -20.50
CA GLY A 60 8.24 9.09 -21.55
C GLY A 60 6.79 8.60 -21.62
N ARG A 61 5.89 9.23 -20.86
CA ARG A 61 4.49 8.80 -20.74
C ARG A 61 3.69 9.22 -21.97
N ASP A 62 3.04 8.26 -22.61
CA ASP A 62 2.08 8.48 -23.69
C ASP A 62 0.66 8.47 -23.12
N ALA A 63 0.08 9.66 -22.98
CA ALA A 63 -1.26 9.82 -22.42
C ALA A 63 -2.33 9.11 -23.26
N ALA A 64 -2.18 9.07 -24.59
CA ALA A 64 -3.15 8.42 -25.46
C ALA A 64 -3.10 6.89 -25.32
N ALA A 65 -1.90 6.32 -25.15
CA ALA A 65 -1.74 4.91 -24.87
C ALA A 65 -2.32 4.53 -23.50
N ASP A 66 -2.13 5.39 -22.49
CA ASP A 66 -2.72 5.20 -21.16
C ASP A 66 -4.25 5.26 -21.21
N ASP A 67 -4.82 6.24 -21.90
CA ASP A 67 -6.27 6.38 -22.07
C ASP A 67 -6.86 5.16 -22.82
N ALA A 68 -6.18 4.68 -23.86
CA ALA A 68 -6.57 3.47 -24.58
C ALA A 68 -6.53 2.22 -23.69
N ALA A 69 -5.53 2.11 -22.79
CA ALA A 69 -5.45 1.03 -21.82
C ALA A 69 -6.56 1.12 -20.77
N LEU A 70 -6.88 2.33 -20.29
CA LEU A 70 -7.94 2.59 -19.32
C LEU A 70 -9.34 2.37 -19.91
N ALA A 71 -9.54 2.62 -21.22
CA ALA A 71 -10.80 2.33 -21.90
C ALA A 71 -11.23 0.85 -21.79
N GLY A 72 -10.27 -0.06 -21.58
CA GLY A 72 -10.52 -1.47 -21.31
C GLY A 72 -11.33 -1.74 -20.02
N PHE A 73 -11.31 -0.81 -19.06
CA PHE A 73 -12.08 -0.90 -17.81
C PHE A 73 -13.56 -0.57 -18.02
N GLY A 74 -13.94 0.04 -19.14
CA GLY A 74 -15.32 0.42 -19.43
C GLY A 74 -15.88 1.39 -18.40
N GLU A 75 -17.01 1.05 -17.78
CA GLU A 75 -17.64 1.86 -16.73
C GLU A 75 -17.07 1.61 -15.33
N VAL A 76 -16.11 0.69 -15.18
CA VAL A 76 -15.50 0.39 -13.87
C VAL A 76 -14.49 1.46 -13.52
N ASP A 77 -14.73 2.17 -12.43
CA ASP A 77 -13.75 3.10 -11.85
C ASP A 77 -12.51 2.31 -11.35
N PRO A 78 -11.31 2.56 -11.90
CA PRO A 78 -10.09 1.85 -11.50
C PRO A 78 -9.66 2.10 -10.05
N ILE A 79 -10.22 3.10 -9.37
CA ILE A 79 -9.98 3.34 -7.94
C ILE A 79 -11.12 2.85 -7.03
N ASP A 80 -12.20 2.28 -7.59
CA ASP A 80 -13.21 1.59 -6.79
C ASP A 80 -12.77 0.15 -6.46
N TRP A 81 -12.39 -0.06 -5.20
CA TRP A 81 -11.99 -1.36 -4.67
C TRP A 81 -13.16 -2.18 -4.09
N SER A 82 -14.40 -1.77 -4.35
CA SER A 82 -15.59 -2.52 -3.93
C SER A 82 -15.59 -3.94 -4.52
N VAL A 83 -16.16 -4.89 -3.78
CA VAL A 83 -16.32 -6.28 -4.26
C VAL A 83 -17.10 -6.32 -5.57
N ALA A 84 -18.04 -5.39 -5.78
CA ALA A 84 -18.82 -5.28 -7.01
C ALA A 84 -17.95 -4.86 -8.21
N ALA A 85 -17.13 -3.82 -8.05
CA ALA A 85 -16.19 -3.35 -9.08
C ALA A 85 -15.15 -4.42 -9.43
N VAL A 86 -14.56 -5.09 -8.44
CA VAL A 86 -13.60 -6.20 -8.68
C VAL A 86 -14.27 -7.35 -9.45
N LYS A 87 -15.51 -7.71 -9.12
CA LYS A 87 -16.27 -8.74 -9.86
C LYS A 87 -16.68 -8.30 -11.26
N ALA A 88 -16.86 -7.00 -11.50
CA ALA A 88 -17.14 -6.47 -12.83
C ALA A 88 -15.88 -6.53 -13.71
N LEU A 89 -14.73 -6.15 -13.15
CA LEU A 89 -13.43 -6.14 -13.85
C LEU A 89 -12.89 -7.54 -14.18
N THR A 90 -13.10 -8.52 -13.29
CA THR A 90 -12.55 -9.88 -13.44
C THR A 90 -13.48 -10.88 -14.14
N ARG A 91 -14.70 -10.46 -14.50
CA ARG A 91 -15.60 -11.28 -15.32
C ARG A 91 -14.97 -11.46 -16.70
N LYS A 92 -14.58 -12.69 -17.06
CA LYS A 92 -14.07 -13.03 -18.40
C LYS A 92 -15.00 -12.44 -19.47
N ARG A 93 -14.50 -11.53 -20.30
CA ARG A 93 -15.16 -11.17 -21.57
C ARG A 93 -15.32 -12.46 -22.37
N LYS A 94 -16.56 -12.88 -22.64
CA LYS A 94 -16.81 -13.88 -23.69
C LYS A 94 -16.34 -13.25 -25.00
N ALA A 95 -15.41 -13.93 -25.68
CA ALA A 95 -14.98 -13.62 -27.03
C ALA A 95 -16.17 -13.67 -28.00
#